data_AF-A0A1V8M4P5-F1
#
_entry.id   AF-A0A1V8M4P5-F1
#
_cell.length_a   1.000
_cell.length_b   1.000
_cell.length_c   1.000
_cell.angle_alpha   90.00
_cell.angle_beta   90.00
_cell.angle_gamma   90.00
#
_symmetry.space_group_name_H-M   'P 1'
#
loop_
_entity.id
_entity.type
_entity.pdbx_description
1 polymer ?
#
loop_
_entity_poly.entity_id
_entity_poly.type
_entity_poly.pdbx_seq_one_letter_code
_entity_poly.pdbx_strand_id
1 'polypeptide(L)' 'MNANNPASLEQSVPVATTKNLQLIAAAALGLIILFGVGFAPMDIMHNAAHDTRHSVAFPCH' A
#
# COMPACT_ATOMS: atom_id res chain seq x y z
N MET A 1 3.70 -2.52 48.71
CA MET A 1 3.54 -2.76 47.27
C MET A 1 2.08 -3.07 46.99
N ASN A 2 1.33 -2.23 46.25
CA ASN A 2 0.09 -2.67 45.59
C ASN A 2 -0.29 -1.68 44.48
N ALA A 3 -0.92 -2.21 43.44
CA ALA A 3 -0.86 -1.78 42.05
C ALA A 3 -1.73 -0.57 41.69
N ASN A 4 -1.10 0.44 41.09
CA ASN A 4 -1.77 1.46 40.30
C ASN A 4 -1.35 1.23 38.84
N ASN A 5 -1.95 0.23 38.19
CA ASN A 5 -1.77 0.04 36.75
C ASN A 5 -2.96 0.72 36.06
N PRO A 6 -2.80 1.94 35.48
CA PRO A 6 -3.86 2.50 34.67
C PRO A 6 -3.98 1.60 33.45
N ALA A 7 -5.10 0.86 33.39
CA ALA A 7 -5.51 0.11 32.23
C ALA A 7 -5.30 0.97 30.98
N SER A 8 -4.61 0.39 30.02
CA SER A 8 -4.44 0.88 28.65
C SER A 8 -5.72 1.55 28.18
N LEU A 9 -5.59 2.82 27.77
CA LEU A 9 -6.64 3.57 27.09
C LEU A 9 -7.04 2.78 25.83
N GLU A 10 -8.08 1.95 25.93
CA GLU A 10 -8.74 1.37 24.76
C GLU A 10 -9.43 2.51 24.01
N GLN A 11 -8.65 3.16 23.16
CA GLN A 11 -9.10 4.18 22.24
C GLN A 11 -10.12 3.54 21.30
N SER A 12 -11.40 3.65 21.63
CA SER A 12 -12.51 3.13 20.85
C SER A 12 -12.63 4.00 19.60
N VAL A 13 -11.93 3.62 18.53
CA VAL A 13 -11.98 4.36 17.26
C VAL A 13 -13.41 4.29 16.73
N PRO A 14 -14.09 5.43 16.48
CA PRO A 14 -15.45 5.42 15.97
C PRO A 14 -15.51 4.70 14.61
N VAL A 15 -16.24 3.58 14.56
CA VAL A 15 -16.43 2.72 13.37
C VAL A 15 -17.07 3.49 12.19
N ALA A 16 -17.87 4.52 12.49
CA ALA A 16 -18.51 5.36 11.46
C ALA A 16 -17.52 6.31 10.76
N THR A 17 -16.56 6.89 11.49
CA THR A 17 -15.51 7.77 10.92
C THR A 17 -14.48 6.96 10.14
N THR A 18 -14.16 5.75 10.61
CA THR A 18 -13.20 4.85 9.95
C THR A 18 -13.71 4.31 8.62
N LYS A 19 -15.01 4.05 8.46
CA LYS A 19 -15.58 3.59 7.18
C LYS A 19 -15.38 4.60 6.05
N ASN A 20 -15.64 5.88 6.30
CA ASN A 20 -15.45 6.93 5.29
C ASN A 20 -13.96 7.10 4.95
N LEU A 21 -13.10 7.05 5.96
CA LEU A 21 -11.65 7.11 5.75
C LEU A 21 -11.14 5.90 4.95
N GLN A 22 -11.64 4.70 5.22
CA GLN A 22 -11.33 3.49 4.45
C GLN A 22 -11.80 3.59 2.99
N LEU A 23 -13.01 4.12 2.75
CA LEU A 23 -13.53 4.35 1.40
C LEU A 23 -12.66 5.35 0.63
N ILE A 24 -12.30 6.47 1.26
CA ILE A 24 -11.44 7.48 0.65
C ILE A 24 -10.04 6.91 0.41
N ALA A 25 -9.48 6.15 1.35
CA ALA A 25 -8.17 5.52 1.20
C ALA A 25 -8.17 4.49 0.06
N ALA A 26 -9.21 3.67 -0.05
CA ALA A 26 -9.36 2.70 -1.14
C ALA A 26 -9.54 3.41 -2.50
N ALA A 27 -10.34 4.47 -2.56
CA ALA A 27 -10.50 5.27 -3.76
C ALA A 27 -9.19 5.98 -4.17
N ALA A 28 -8.47 6.57 -3.22
CA ALA A 28 -7.18 7.20 -3.43
C ALA A 28 -6.14 6.19 -3.94
N LEU A 29 -6.09 4.99 -3.35
CA LEU A 29 -5.23 3.91 -3.81
C LEU A 29 -5.56 3.53 -5.26
N GLY A 30 -6.84 3.36 -5.59
CA GLY A 30 -7.28 3.06 -6.95
C GLY A 30 -6.87 4.14 -7.95
N LEU A 31 -7.01 5.42 -7.58
CA LEU A 31 -6.56 6.55 -8.41
C LEU A 31 -5.05 6.53 -8.59
N ILE A 32 -4.26 6.31 -7.52
CA ILE A 32 -2.80 6.23 -7.62
C ILE A 32 -2.39 5.13 -8.60
N ILE A 33 -3.04 3.97 -8.56
CA ILE A 33 -2.75 2.88 -9.49
C ILE A 33 -3.12 3.27 -10.92
N LEU A 34 -4.34 3.77 -11.15
CA LEU A 34 -4.80 4.14 -12.49
C LEU A 34 -3.93 5.24 -13.11
N PHE A 35 -3.62 6.29 -12.35
CA PHE A 35 -2.79 7.39 -12.86
C PHE A 35 -1.31 7.00 -12.92
N GLY A 36 -0.80 6.32 -11.91
CA GLY A 36 0.59 5.88 -11.86
C GLY A 36 0.93 4.90 -12.97
N VAL A 37 0.04 3.95 -13.28
CA VAL A 37 0.25 2.98 -14.37
C VAL A 37 -0.16 3.58 -15.72
N GLY A 38 -1.31 4.25 -15.79
CA GLY A 38 -1.86 4.78 -17.05
C GLY A 38 -1.06 5.93 -17.66
N PHE A 39 -0.35 6.70 -16.84
CA PHE A 39 0.56 7.76 -17.28
C PHE A 39 2.03 7.44 -17.02
N ALA A 40 2.36 6.17 -16.72
CA ALA A 40 3.75 5.74 -16.59
C ALA A 40 4.50 6.00 -17.92
N PRO A 41 5.71 6.58 -17.88
CA PRO A 41 6.56 6.68 -19.06
C PRO A 41 6.86 5.28 -19.60
N MET A 42 6.29 4.97 -20.76
CA MET A 42 6.36 3.64 -21.38
C MET A 42 7.78 3.21 -21.75
N ASP A 43 8.71 4.15 -22.00
CA ASP A 43 10.12 3.85 -22.27
C ASP A 43 10.81 3.26 -21.03
N ILE A 44 10.63 3.89 -19.86
CA ILE A 44 11.22 3.41 -18.60
C ILE A 44 10.56 2.11 -18.19
N MET A 45 9.23 2.00 -18.31
CA MET A 45 8.50 0.80 -17.92
C MET A 45 8.81 -0.40 -18.83
N HIS A 46 8.92 -0.19 -20.15
CA HIS A 46 9.36 -1.25 -21.06
C HIS A 46 10.79 -1.69 -20.76
N ASN A 47 11.73 -0.75 -20.59
CA ASN A 47 13.12 -1.09 -20.28
C ASN A 47 13.22 -1.84 -18.94
N ALA A 48 12.50 -1.39 -17.90
CA ALA A 48 12.45 -2.08 -16.61
C ALA A 48 11.82 -3.48 -16.72
N ALA A 49 10.80 -3.67 -17.56
CA ALA A 49 10.21 -4.99 -17.80
C ALA A 49 11.16 -5.92 -18.57
N HIS A 50 11.91 -5.39 -19.53
CA HIS A 50 12.95 -6.13 -20.25
C HIS A 50 14.10 -6.51 -19.30
N ASP A 51 14.56 -5.60 -18.45
CA ASP A 51 15.60 -5.85 -17.44
C ASP A 51 15.13 -6.83 -16.36
N THR A 52 13.86 -6.78 -16.00
CA THR A 52 13.23 -7.75 -15.10
C THR A 52 13.24 -9.13 -15.75
N ARG A 53 12.87 -9.27 -17.03
CA ARG A 53 12.93 -10.57 -17.73
C ARG A 53 14.34 -11.15 -17.77
N HIS A 54 15.37 -10.32 -17.89
CA HIS A 54 16.77 -10.76 -17.80
C HIS A 54 17.21 -11.10 -16.37
N SER A 55 16.65 -10.45 -15.36
CA SER A 55 16.99 -10.69 -13.94
C SER A 55 16.21 -11.84 -13.29
N VAL A 56 14.99 -12.13 -13.78
CA VAL A 56 14.14 -13.23 -13.30
C VAL A 56 14.41 -14.55 -14.01
N ALA A 57 15.13 -14.53 -15.13
CA ALA A 57 15.79 -15.70 -15.67
C ALA A 57 17.06 -15.99 -14.84
N PHE A 58 16.87 -16.32 -13.56
CA PHE A 58 17.94 -16.93 -12.77
C PHE A 58 18.38 -18.20 -13.50
N PRO A 59 19.67 -18.38 -13.83
CA PRO A 59 20.13 -19.59 -14.48
C PRO A 59 19.88 -20.78 -13.53
N CYS A 60 19.15 -21.79 -14.02
CA CYS A 60 18.86 -23.01 -13.26
C CYS A 60 20.06 -23.99 -13.22
N HIS A 61 21.27 -23.48 -13.44
CA HIS A 61 22.52 -24.21 -13.45
C HIS A 61 23.67 -23.25 -13.19
#